data_AF-A0A8B9FVZ7-F1
#
_entry.id   AF-A0A8B9FVZ7-F1
#
_cell.length_a   1.000
_cell.length_b   1.000
_cell.length_c   1.000
_cell.angle_alpha   90.00
_cell.angle_beta   90.00
_cell.angle_gamma   90.00
#
_symmetry.space_group_name_H-M   'P 1'
#
loop_
_entity.id
_entity.type
_entity.pdbx_description
1 polymer ?
#
loop_
_entity_poly.entity_id
_entity_poly.type
_entity_poly.pdbx_seq_one_letter_code
_entity_poly.pdbx_strand_id
1 'polypeptide(L)'
;ILEQPKARGMRFRYKCEGRSAGSIPGEHSTESARTHPSIRVNNYRGPIRVRVSLVTKDPPHRPHPHELVGKDCHDGYYEAELPPERSVHSFQNLGIQCVKKRELEAAVAERIRTNNNPFNVPAEQWGGEYDLSSVRLCFQVWVRGAPSAAELRICRVNRNCGSCRGGDEIFLLCDKVQKGQRQTALNSPKSAQNGPKST
;
A
#
# COMPACT_ATOMS: atom_id res chain seq x y z
N ILE A 1 8.18 -4.66 -6.29
CA ILE A 1 7.47 -5.12 -7.51
C ILE A 1 8.31 -6.23 -8.10
N LEU A 2 7.72 -7.38 -8.46
CA LEU A 2 8.46 -8.54 -8.99
C LEU A 2 8.66 -8.42 -10.50
N GLU A 3 7.62 -8.01 -11.21
CA GLU A 3 7.68 -7.70 -12.63
C GLU A 3 7.08 -6.32 -12.86
N GLN A 4 7.88 -5.41 -13.41
CA GLN A 4 7.45 -4.06 -13.74
C GLN A 4 6.55 -4.06 -14.99
N PRO A 5 5.68 -3.06 -15.17
CA PRO A 5 5.03 -2.84 -16.46
C PRO A 5 6.06 -2.45 -17.52
N LYS A 6 5.87 -2.90 -18.76
CA LYS A 6 6.68 -2.46 -19.89
C LYS A 6 6.52 -0.94 -20.08
N ALA A 7 7.64 -0.22 -20.05
CA ALA A 7 7.63 1.24 -20.04
C ALA A 7 7.22 1.88 -21.39
N ARG A 8 7.35 1.17 -22.51
CA ARG A 8 7.11 1.69 -23.86
C ARG A 8 6.41 0.65 -24.75
N GLY A 9 5.84 1.13 -25.85
CA GLY A 9 5.23 0.27 -26.88
C GLY A 9 3.77 -0.10 -26.58
N MET A 10 3.22 0.29 -25.43
CA MET A 10 1.79 0.20 -25.15
C MET A 10 1.10 1.52 -25.50
N ARG A 11 -0.01 1.45 -26.24
CA ARG A 11 -0.83 2.61 -26.62
C ARG A 11 -2.04 2.69 -25.71
N PHE A 12 -2.20 3.82 -25.02
CA PHE A 12 -3.45 4.16 -24.32
C PHE A 12 -4.59 4.31 -25.32
N ARG A 13 -5.80 3.91 -24.94
CA ARG A 13 -6.95 3.89 -25.85
C ARG A 13 -8.01 4.89 -25.43
N TYR A 14 -8.61 5.60 -26.39
CA TYR A 14 -9.74 6.47 -26.08
C TYR A 14 -11.02 5.67 -25.86
N LYS A 15 -11.92 6.21 -25.04
CA LYS A 15 -13.25 5.61 -24.80
C LYS A 15 -14.05 5.36 -26.08
N CYS A 16 -13.91 6.23 -27.08
CA CYS A 16 -14.62 6.12 -28.35
C CYS A 16 -14.09 5.01 -29.29
N GLU A 17 -12.96 4.36 -28.98
CA GLU A 17 -12.42 3.28 -29.83
C GLU A 17 -13.23 1.98 -29.77
N GLY A 18 -14.12 1.81 -28.79
CA GLY A 18 -15.07 0.69 -28.70
C GLY A 18 -14.46 -0.71 -28.51
N ARG A 19 -13.13 -0.81 -28.42
CA ARG A 19 -12.38 -2.05 -28.15
C ARG A 19 -11.91 -2.07 -26.69
N SER A 20 -11.59 -3.25 -26.17
CA SER A 20 -10.88 -3.35 -24.88
C SER A 20 -9.59 -2.53 -24.95
N ALA A 21 -9.21 -1.86 -23.87
CA ALA A 21 -8.02 -0.99 -23.84
C ALA A 21 -6.68 -1.76 -23.85
N GLY A 22 -6.71 -3.03 -24.27
CA GLY A 22 -5.57 -3.95 -24.23
C GLY A 22 -5.24 -4.44 -22.82
N SER A 23 -4.07 -5.06 -22.70
CA SER A 23 -3.47 -5.44 -21.42
C SER A 23 -2.07 -4.85 -21.33
N ILE A 24 -1.72 -4.27 -20.19
CA ILE A 24 -0.37 -3.80 -19.86
C ILE A 24 0.53 -5.04 -19.79
N PRO A 25 1.55 -5.16 -20.65
CA PRO A 25 2.49 -6.25 -20.57
C PRO A 25 3.53 -5.99 -19.48
N GLY A 26 4.13 -7.07 -18.97
CA GLY A 26 5.31 -7.00 -18.12
C GLY A 26 6.54 -6.55 -18.92
N GLU A 27 7.53 -6.02 -18.22
CA GLU A 27 8.79 -5.54 -18.77
C GLU A 27 9.50 -6.63 -19.59
N HIS A 28 9.48 -7.87 -19.10
CA HIS A 28 10.13 -9.02 -19.75
C HIS A 28 9.19 -9.79 -20.70
N SER A 29 7.98 -9.26 -20.96
CA SER A 29 7.03 -9.91 -21.85
C SER A 29 7.57 -9.97 -23.28
N THR A 30 7.54 -11.15 -23.88
CA THR A 30 7.87 -11.38 -25.29
C THR A 30 6.62 -11.76 -26.09
N GLU A 31 6.75 -11.95 -27.40
CA GLU A 31 5.64 -12.42 -28.25
C GLU A 31 5.22 -13.86 -27.92
N SER A 32 6.19 -14.72 -27.59
CA SER A 32 5.97 -16.13 -27.26
C SER A 32 5.63 -16.37 -25.79
N ALA A 33 6.12 -15.52 -24.88
CA ALA A 33 5.89 -15.64 -23.44
C ALA A 33 5.39 -14.30 -22.89
N ARG A 34 4.06 -14.18 -22.81
CA ARG A 34 3.43 -12.97 -22.26
C ARG A 34 3.54 -12.96 -20.74
N THR A 35 4.13 -11.89 -20.21
CA THR A 35 4.18 -11.61 -18.78
C THR A 35 3.38 -10.35 -18.47
N HIS A 36 3.11 -10.10 -17.18
CA HIS A 36 2.26 -9.02 -16.73
C HIS A 36 2.83 -8.38 -15.46
N PRO A 37 2.49 -7.11 -15.18
CA PRO A 37 2.87 -6.46 -13.93
C PRO A 37 2.51 -7.35 -12.74
N SER A 38 3.48 -7.60 -11.87
CA SER A 38 3.31 -8.56 -10.77
C SER A 38 3.97 -8.05 -9.50
N ILE A 39 3.29 -8.21 -8.37
CA ILE A 39 3.81 -7.86 -7.05
C ILE A 39 3.96 -9.11 -6.18
N ARG A 40 4.83 -9.01 -5.18
CA ARG A 40 4.93 -9.96 -4.09
C ARG A 40 4.68 -9.24 -2.78
N VAL A 41 3.79 -9.75 -1.94
CA VAL A 41 3.64 -9.29 -0.56
C VAL A 41 4.59 -10.09 0.30
N ASN A 42 5.58 -9.40 0.89
CA ASN A 42 6.58 -10.02 1.74
C ASN A 42 6.12 -10.01 3.20
N ASN A 43 6.53 -11.02 3.97
CA ASN A 43 6.31 -11.11 5.42
C ASN A 43 4.83 -11.08 5.86
N TYR A 44 3.90 -11.45 4.99
CA TYR A 44 2.48 -11.60 5.32
C TYR A 44 1.89 -12.77 4.54
N ARG A 45 1.09 -13.59 5.23
CA ARG A 45 0.35 -14.70 4.65
C ARG A 45 -1.06 -14.65 5.21
N GLY A 46 -2.01 -14.24 4.37
CA GLY A 46 -3.38 -14.00 4.78
C GLY A 46 -4.14 -13.23 3.72
N PRO A 47 -5.43 -12.96 3.94
CA PRO A 47 -6.23 -12.19 3.00
C PRO A 47 -5.68 -10.77 2.87
N ILE A 48 -5.55 -10.27 1.64
CA ILE A 48 -5.19 -8.88 1.35
C ILE A 48 -6.21 -8.27 0.42
N ARG A 49 -6.45 -6.97 0.58
CA ARG A 49 -7.09 -6.14 -0.45
C ARG A 49 -6.00 -5.36 -1.16
N VAL A 50 -6.03 -5.35 -2.49
CA VAL A 50 -5.12 -4.53 -3.30
C VAL A 50 -5.92 -3.53 -4.12
N ARG A 51 -5.41 -2.31 -4.24
CA ARG A 51 -5.84 -1.32 -5.21
C ARG A 51 -4.66 -0.95 -6.12
N VAL A 52 -4.91 -0.85 -7.42
CA VAL A 52 -3.94 -0.32 -8.39
C VAL A 52 -4.53 0.92 -9.05
N SER A 53 -3.88 2.07 -8.86
CA SER A 53 -4.30 3.36 -9.40
C SER A 53 -3.25 3.96 -10.33
N LEU A 54 -3.67 4.93 -11.15
CA LEU A 54 -2.77 5.70 -12.03
C LEU A 54 -2.37 7.00 -11.35
N VAL A 55 -1.07 7.30 -11.34
CA VAL A 55 -0.52 8.56 -10.82
C VAL A 55 0.43 9.22 -11.82
N THR A 56 0.69 10.52 -11.62
CA THR A 56 1.67 11.25 -12.41
C THR A 56 3.08 10.68 -12.26
N LYS A 57 3.85 10.74 -13.35
CA LYS A 57 5.22 10.25 -13.40
C LYS A 57 6.13 10.97 -12.41
N ASP A 58 6.04 12.29 -12.32
CA ASP A 58 6.93 13.11 -11.51
C ASP A 58 6.23 13.55 -10.21
N PRO A 59 7.00 13.78 -9.12
CA PRO A 59 6.47 14.34 -7.88
C PRO A 59 5.88 15.76 -8.08
N PRO A 60 4.83 16.14 -7.34
CA PRO A 60 4.05 15.29 -6.43
C PRO A 60 3.23 14.28 -7.25
N HIS A 61 3.21 13.01 -6.85
CA HIS A 61 2.51 11.94 -7.56
C HIS A 61 0.98 12.08 -7.41
N ARG A 62 0.41 12.97 -8.22
CA ARG A 62 -1.02 13.30 -8.25
C ARG A 62 -1.84 12.16 -8.85
N PRO A 63 -3.14 12.04 -8.51
CA PRO A 63 -4.07 11.22 -9.27
C PRO A 63 -4.01 11.56 -10.76
N HIS A 64 -3.80 10.55 -11.61
CA HIS A 64 -3.76 10.76 -13.05
C HIS A 64 -5.20 10.80 -13.63
N PRO A 65 -5.49 11.68 -14.60
CA PRO A 65 -6.83 11.79 -15.19
C PRO A 65 -7.28 10.56 -15.98
N HIS A 66 -6.34 9.88 -16.64
CA HIS A 66 -6.61 8.59 -17.32
C HIS A 66 -7.18 7.55 -16.37
N GLU A 67 -7.87 6.56 -16.95
CA GLU A 67 -8.52 5.50 -16.19
C GLU A 67 -7.78 4.18 -16.38
N LEU A 68 -7.60 3.44 -15.29
CA LEU A 68 -7.33 2.01 -15.40
C LEU A 68 -8.65 1.29 -15.69
N VAL A 69 -8.68 0.48 -16.75
CA VAL A 69 -9.87 -0.26 -17.18
C VAL A 69 -9.52 -1.72 -17.36
N GLY A 70 -10.49 -2.62 -17.21
CA GLY A 70 -10.22 -4.04 -17.23
C GLY A 70 -11.15 -4.82 -16.31
N LYS A 71 -10.79 -6.08 -16.08
CA LYS A 71 -11.46 -6.91 -15.09
C LYS A 71 -11.21 -6.34 -13.69
N ASP A 72 -12.24 -6.25 -12.87
CA ASP A 72 -12.20 -5.73 -11.48
C ASP A 72 -11.73 -4.25 -11.39
N CYS A 73 -11.84 -3.50 -12.49
CA CYS A 73 -11.64 -2.05 -12.50
C CYS A 73 -12.95 -1.29 -12.37
N HIS A 74 -12.96 -0.25 -11.54
CA HIS A 74 -14.04 0.72 -11.41
C HIS A 74 -13.47 2.08 -11.00
N ASP A 75 -14.16 3.18 -11.34
CA ASP A 75 -13.77 4.54 -10.95
C ASP A 75 -12.32 4.93 -11.34
N GLY A 76 -11.77 4.27 -12.36
CA GLY A 76 -10.42 4.46 -12.89
C GLY A 76 -9.29 3.79 -12.10
N TYR A 77 -9.59 2.87 -11.20
CA TYR A 77 -8.62 2.02 -10.52
C TYR A 77 -9.06 0.54 -10.53
N TYR A 78 -8.10 -0.36 -10.34
CA TYR A 78 -8.35 -1.79 -10.10
C TYR A 78 -8.47 -2.02 -8.60
N GLU A 79 -9.43 -2.84 -8.15
CA GLU A 79 -9.51 -3.25 -6.75
C GLU A 79 -9.99 -4.69 -6.62
N ALA A 80 -9.27 -5.50 -5.83
CA ALA A 80 -9.65 -6.88 -5.58
C ALA A 80 -9.15 -7.38 -4.21
N GLU A 81 -9.84 -8.38 -3.68
CA GLU A 81 -9.32 -9.22 -2.61
C GLU A 81 -8.53 -10.38 -3.20
N LEU A 82 -7.29 -10.56 -2.73
CA LEU A 82 -6.39 -11.58 -3.26
C LEU A 82 -6.32 -12.78 -2.31
N PRO A 83 -6.22 -14.00 -2.87
CA PRO A 83 -6.24 -15.23 -2.09
C PRO A 83 -4.99 -15.38 -1.20
N PRO A 84 -5.13 -15.85 0.05
CA PRO A 84 -4.04 -15.94 1.02
C PRO A 84 -2.96 -16.99 0.70
N GLU A 85 -3.24 -17.93 -0.20
CA GLU A 85 -2.35 -19.04 -0.55
C GLU A 85 -1.19 -18.61 -1.44
N ARG A 86 -1.31 -17.46 -2.12
CA ARG A 86 -0.31 -16.97 -3.07
C ARG A 86 0.33 -15.71 -2.50
N SER A 87 1.65 -15.65 -2.51
CA SER A 87 2.39 -14.43 -2.15
C SER A 87 2.66 -13.54 -3.37
N VAL A 88 2.55 -14.10 -4.58
CA VAL A 88 2.78 -13.41 -5.86
C VAL A 88 1.46 -13.25 -6.58
N HIS A 89 1.18 -12.02 -7.01
CA HIS A 89 -0.05 -11.66 -7.71
C HIS A 89 0.29 -10.94 -9.00
N SER A 90 -0.28 -11.44 -10.10
CA SER A 90 -0.07 -10.93 -11.45
C SER A 90 -1.35 -10.25 -11.94
N PHE A 91 -1.21 -9.03 -12.45
CA PHE A 91 -2.33 -8.18 -12.85
C PHE A 91 -2.49 -8.19 -14.37
N GLN A 92 -3.33 -9.11 -14.82
CA GLN A 92 -3.65 -9.30 -16.24
C GLN A 92 -4.88 -8.48 -16.63
N ASN A 93 -5.09 -8.26 -17.93
CA ASN A 93 -6.29 -7.58 -18.47
C ASN A 93 -6.49 -6.16 -17.95
N LEU A 94 -5.42 -5.49 -17.54
CA LEU A 94 -5.43 -4.07 -17.20
C LEU A 94 -5.04 -3.25 -18.42
N GLY A 95 -5.91 -2.37 -18.90
CA GLY A 95 -5.63 -1.40 -19.95
C GLY A 95 -5.73 0.02 -19.42
N ILE A 96 -5.26 0.98 -20.22
CA ILE A 96 -5.33 2.41 -19.88
C ILE A 96 -6.26 3.10 -20.86
N GLN A 97 -7.34 3.67 -20.33
CA GLN A 97 -8.25 4.50 -21.08
C GLN A 97 -7.84 5.97 -20.92
N CYS A 98 -7.40 6.58 -22.02
CA CYS A 98 -6.97 7.98 -22.00
C CYS A 98 -8.15 8.93 -22.20
N VAL A 99 -8.11 10.05 -21.46
CA VAL A 99 -9.06 11.16 -21.58
C VAL A 99 -8.57 12.19 -22.58
N LYS A 100 -9.50 12.95 -23.16
CA LYS A 100 -9.17 14.12 -24.01
C LYS A 100 -8.84 15.34 -23.15
N LYS A 101 -8.06 16.28 -23.68
CA LYS A 101 -7.69 17.53 -22.95
C LYS A 101 -8.92 18.30 -22.43
N ARG A 102 -10.03 18.32 -23.18
CA ARG A 102 -11.30 18.95 -22.78
C ARG A 102 -12.02 18.27 -21.61
N GLU A 103 -11.71 17.00 -21.34
CA GLU A 103 -12.33 16.18 -20.29
C GLU A 103 -11.45 16.13 -19.02
N LEU A 104 -10.30 16.81 -19.05
CA LEU A 104 -9.27 16.75 -18.01
C LEU A 104 -9.82 17.13 -16.62
N GLU A 105 -10.49 18.29 -16.52
CA GLU A 105 -10.99 18.81 -15.25
C GLU A 105 -12.04 17.89 -14.63
N ALA A 106 -13.00 17.42 -15.44
CA ALA A 106 -14.02 16.48 -15.00
C ALA A 106 -13.40 15.15 -14.55
N ALA A 107 -12.40 14.64 -15.28
CA ALA A 107 -11.71 13.40 -14.93
C ALA A 107 -10.94 13.53 -13.60
N VAL A 108 -10.23 14.65 -13.38
CA VAL A 108 -9.54 14.91 -12.11
C VAL A 108 -10.55 15.00 -10.97
N ALA A 109 -11.63 15.77 -11.12
CA ALA A 109 -12.68 15.91 -10.11
C ALA A 109 -13.26 14.54 -9.68
N GLU A 110 -13.44 13.64 -10.65
CA GLU A 110 -13.93 12.29 -10.40
C GLU A 110 -12.95 11.44 -9.57
N ARG A 111 -11.64 11.57 -9.79
CA ARG A 111 -10.62 10.91 -8.95
C ARG A 111 -10.67 11.38 -7.51
N ILE A 112 -11.03 12.64 -7.29
CA ILE A 112 -11.17 13.20 -5.94
C ILE A 112 -12.42 12.67 -5.27
N ARG A 113 -13.55 12.72 -5.99
CA ARG A 113 -14.84 12.21 -5.52
C ARG A 113 -14.76 10.74 -5.09
N THR A 114 -13.94 9.95 -5.77
CA THR A 114 -13.76 8.51 -5.55
C THR A 114 -12.59 8.18 -4.60
N ASN A 115 -11.99 9.18 -3.95
CA ASN A 115 -10.85 9.03 -3.05
C ASN A 115 -9.66 8.29 -3.69
N ASN A 116 -9.42 8.50 -4.98
CA ASN A 116 -8.32 7.91 -5.73
C ASN A 116 -7.07 8.80 -5.65
N ASN A 117 -6.60 9.07 -4.42
CA ASN A 117 -5.42 9.88 -4.13
C ASN A 117 -4.46 9.13 -3.21
N PRO A 118 -3.65 8.21 -3.75
CA PRO A 118 -2.84 7.30 -2.93
C PRO A 118 -1.80 8.00 -2.05
N PHE A 119 -1.39 9.21 -2.42
CA PHE A 119 -0.38 9.99 -1.69
C PHE A 119 -0.98 11.17 -0.91
N ASN A 120 -2.31 11.27 -0.84
CA ASN A 120 -3.02 12.40 -0.20
C ASN A 120 -2.47 13.77 -0.64
N VAL A 121 -2.12 13.92 -1.93
CA VAL A 121 -1.63 15.19 -2.46
C VAL A 121 -2.74 16.23 -2.29
N PRO A 122 -2.48 17.37 -1.65
CA PRO A 122 -3.52 18.36 -1.38
C PRO A 122 -3.85 19.18 -2.65
N ALA A 123 -5.04 19.77 -2.70
CA ALA A 123 -5.61 20.36 -3.91
C ALA A 123 -4.80 21.53 -4.47
N GLU A 124 -4.10 22.27 -3.60
CA GLU A 124 -3.23 23.40 -3.96
C GLU A 124 -2.05 22.94 -4.82
N GLN A 125 -1.63 21.68 -4.65
CA GLN A 125 -0.56 21.06 -5.42
C GLN A 125 -1.05 20.36 -6.68
N TRP A 126 -2.34 20.40 -6.98
CA TRP A 126 -2.89 19.84 -8.23
C TRP A 126 -2.73 20.76 -9.42
N GLY A 127 -2.28 22.00 -9.21
CA GLY A 127 -1.93 22.93 -10.29
C GLY A 127 -0.85 22.38 -11.23
N GLY A 128 -0.85 22.87 -12.46
CA GLY A 128 0.13 22.50 -13.50
C GLY A 128 -0.37 21.47 -14.50
N GLU A 129 0.26 21.44 -15.68
CA GLU A 129 -0.13 20.58 -16.79
C GLU A 129 0.08 19.09 -16.45
N TYR A 130 -0.82 18.24 -16.95
CA TYR A 130 -0.70 16.79 -16.86
C TYR A 130 0.02 16.26 -18.10
N ASP A 131 1.07 15.47 -17.91
CA ASP A 131 1.66 14.68 -19.00
C ASP A 131 0.73 13.51 -19.35
N LEU A 132 -0.13 13.69 -20.35
CA LEU A 132 -1.07 12.67 -20.80
C LEU A 132 -0.41 11.50 -21.56
N SER A 133 0.90 11.57 -21.82
CA SER A 133 1.66 10.50 -22.48
C SER A 133 2.29 9.52 -21.50
N SER A 134 2.35 9.84 -20.21
CA SER A 134 3.06 9.04 -19.21
C SER A 134 2.27 8.89 -17.91
N VAL A 135 2.25 7.67 -17.38
CA VAL A 135 1.64 7.35 -16.08
C VAL A 135 2.54 6.41 -15.28
N ARG A 136 2.27 6.29 -13.98
CA ARG A 136 2.78 5.22 -13.14
C ARG A 136 1.64 4.42 -12.53
N LEU A 137 1.84 3.12 -12.38
CA LEU A 137 0.97 2.27 -11.55
C LEU A 137 1.37 2.44 -10.08
N CYS A 138 0.40 2.80 -9.23
CA CYS A 138 0.55 2.83 -7.79
C CYS A 138 -0.16 1.62 -7.18
N PHE A 139 0.58 0.78 -6.45
CA PHE A 139 0.03 -0.39 -5.78
C PHE A 139 -0.19 -0.08 -4.29
N GLN A 140 -1.45 -0.11 -3.85
CA GLN A 140 -1.82 0.03 -2.45
C GLN A 140 -2.30 -1.34 -1.95
N VAL A 141 -1.69 -1.86 -0.89
CA VAL A 141 -2.05 -3.17 -0.31
C VAL A 141 -2.47 -2.98 1.13
N TRP A 142 -3.69 -3.39 1.46
CA TRP A 142 -4.19 -3.49 2.83
C TRP A 142 -4.20 -4.95 3.26
N VAL A 143 -3.55 -5.23 4.38
CA VAL A 143 -3.52 -6.56 4.98
C VAL A 143 -4.55 -6.61 6.11
N ARG A 144 -5.44 -7.63 6.13
CA ARG A 144 -6.42 -7.78 7.21
C ARG A 144 -5.71 -8.29 8.46
N GLY A 145 -5.88 -7.59 9.59
CA GLY A 145 -5.20 -7.99 10.82
C GLY A 145 -3.69 -7.90 10.71
N ALA A 146 -3.16 -6.83 10.09
CA ALA A 146 -1.83 -6.35 10.49
C ALA A 146 -1.82 -6.42 12.03
N PRO A 147 -0.94 -7.20 12.66
CA PRO A 147 -0.85 -7.13 14.10
C PRO A 147 -0.48 -5.67 14.38
N SER A 148 -1.43 -4.90 14.90
CA SER A 148 -1.16 -3.60 15.48
C SER A 148 -0.17 -3.87 16.60
N ALA A 149 1.13 -3.74 16.29
CA ALA A 149 2.20 -4.45 16.97
C ALA A 149 2.08 -5.98 16.89
N ALA A 150 3.08 -6.66 16.31
CA ALA A 150 3.37 -8.03 16.73
C ALA A 150 3.35 -8.04 18.26
N GLU A 151 2.51 -8.91 18.85
CA GLU A 151 2.47 -9.12 20.29
C GLU A 151 3.92 -9.30 20.76
N LEU A 152 4.40 -8.38 21.59
CA LEU A 152 5.77 -8.48 22.10
C LEU A 152 5.83 -9.63 23.06
N ARG A 153 6.28 -10.79 22.59
CA ARG A 153 6.54 -11.93 23.44
C ARG A 153 7.97 -11.88 23.94
N ILE A 154 8.12 -11.76 25.25
CA ILE A 154 9.38 -12.07 25.92
C ILE A 154 9.42 -13.58 26.06
N CYS A 155 10.33 -14.22 25.34
CA CYS A 155 10.48 -15.68 25.34
C CYS A 155 11.30 -16.14 26.54
N ARG A 156 12.29 -15.35 26.96
CA ARG A 156 13.16 -15.68 28.09
C ARG A 156 13.75 -14.43 28.73
N VAL A 157 13.90 -14.49 30.04
CA VAL A 157 14.61 -13.51 30.86
C VAL A 157 15.70 -14.24 31.63
N ASN A 158 16.91 -13.68 31.70
CA ASN A 158 18.00 -14.30 32.47
C ASN A 158 17.81 -14.14 34.00
N ARG A 159 17.19 -13.05 34.46
CA ARG A 159 16.93 -12.74 35.87
C ARG A 159 15.56 -12.09 36.05
N ASN A 160 14.78 -12.57 37.01
CA ASN A 160 13.45 -12.05 37.34
C ASN A 160 13.41 -11.33 38.70
N CYS A 161 14.57 -11.08 39.32
CA CYS A 161 14.73 -10.31 40.56
C CYS A 161 16.01 -9.47 40.51
N GLY A 162 16.06 -8.40 41.31
CA GLY A 162 17.18 -7.46 41.38
C GLY A 162 17.09 -6.54 42.61
N SER A 163 18.12 -5.74 42.82
CA SER A 163 18.20 -4.76 43.90
C SER A 163 17.17 -3.63 43.73
N CYS A 164 16.56 -3.17 44.82
CA CYS A 164 15.66 -2.00 44.81
C CYS A 164 16.38 -0.69 44.46
N ARG A 165 17.72 -0.67 44.48
CA ARG A 165 18.55 0.48 44.08
C ARG A 165 18.78 0.55 42.56
N GLY A 166 18.40 -0.48 41.81
CA GLY A 166 18.71 -0.60 40.37
C GLY A 166 20.18 -0.94 40.10
N GLY A 167 20.54 -1.01 38.81
CA GLY A 167 21.91 -1.31 38.34
C GLY A 167 22.15 -2.75 37.89
N ASP A 168 21.17 -3.64 38.03
CA ASP A 168 21.27 -5.02 37.54
C ASP A 168 21.09 -5.08 36.01
N GLU A 169 22.00 -5.76 35.31
CA GLU A 169 21.88 -6.04 33.88
C GLU A 169 20.95 -7.23 33.63
N ILE A 170 19.96 -7.03 32.74
CA ILE A 170 18.96 -8.03 32.34
C ILE A 170 19.04 -8.24 30.83
N PHE A 171 19.15 -9.51 30.42
CA PHE A 171 19.09 -9.93 29.02
C PHE A 171 17.69 -10.48 28.71
N LEU A 172 17.02 -9.87 27.73
CA LEU A 172 15.70 -10.26 27.26
C LEU A 172 15.80 -10.89 25.87
N LEU A 173 15.35 -12.13 25.74
CA LEU A 173 15.12 -12.76 24.43
C LEU A 173 13.68 -12.52 24.02
N CYS A 174 13.46 -11.87 22.87
CA CYS A 174 12.14 -11.57 22.34
C CYS A 174 12.08 -11.80 20.84
N ASP A 175 10.85 -11.83 20.31
CA ASP A 175 10.61 -11.82 18.87
C ASP A 175 11.21 -10.57 18.21
N LYS A 176 11.49 -10.64 16.90
CA LYS A 176 12.23 -9.61 16.15
C LYS A 176 11.63 -8.21 16.34
N VAL A 177 12.35 -7.35 17.07
CA VAL A 177 11.99 -5.94 17.29
C VAL A 177 12.66 -5.00 16.29
N GLN A 178 11.99 -3.91 15.93
CA GLN A 178 12.59 -2.80 15.17
C GLN A 178 13.28 -1.83 16.13
N LYS A 179 14.58 -1.59 15.92
CA LYS A 179 15.38 -0.68 16.74
C LYS A 179 14.88 0.75 16.53
N GLY A 180 14.32 1.37 17.58
CA GLY A 180 13.93 2.79 17.56
C GLY A 180 12.48 3.12 17.97
N GLN A 181 11.61 2.14 18.27
CA GLN A 181 10.19 2.43 18.54
C GLN A 181 9.66 2.05 19.93
N ARG A 182 10.40 1.37 20.81
CA ARG A 182 9.81 0.86 22.07
C ARG A 182 10.79 0.87 23.25
N GLN A 183 10.28 1.25 24.42
CA GLN A 183 10.98 1.26 25.70
C GLN A 183 10.30 0.26 26.63
N THR A 184 11.08 -0.57 27.34
CA THR A 184 10.55 -1.53 28.32
C THR A 184 10.13 -0.79 29.59
N ALA A 185 8.85 -0.89 29.98
CA ALA A 185 8.34 -0.33 31.23
C ALA A 185 8.10 -1.43 32.26
N LEU A 186 8.63 -1.28 33.46
CA LEU A 186 8.28 -2.10 34.62
C LEU A 186 7.07 -1.46 35.30
N ASN A 187 5.89 -2.08 35.22
CA ASN A 187 4.70 -1.56 35.88
C ASN A 187 4.57 -2.16 37.28
N SER A 188 4.51 -1.31 38.30
CA SER A 188 4.18 -1.71 39.67
C SER A 188 2.70 -1.39 39.98
N PRO A 189 2.00 -2.24 40.74
CA PRO A 189 0.63 -1.93 41.17
C PRO A 189 0.64 -0.71 42.10
N LYS A 190 -0.24 0.26 41.83
CA LYS A 190 -0.45 1.42 42.71
C LYS A 190 -0.93 0.93 44.07
N SER A 191 -0.19 1.22 45.14
CA SER A 191 -0.64 0.98 46.50
C SER A 191 -1.87 1.86 46.80
N ALA A 192 -2.97 1.23 47.21
CA ALA A 192 -4.13 1.94 47.73
C ALA A 192 -3.76 2.58 49.08
N GLN A 193 -3.80 3.91 49.15
CA GLN A 193 -3.67 4.63 50.42
C GLN A 193 -4.98 4.50 51.21
N ASN A 194 -5.06 3.53 52.11
CA ASN A 194 -6.03 3.56 53.20
C ASN A 194 -5.40 4.37 54.35
N GLY A 195 -5.75 5.65 54.43
CA GLY A 195 -5.49 6.46 55.63
C GLY A 195 -6.38 6.02 56.80
N PRO A 196 -5.89 6.06 58.05
CA PRO A 196 -6.67 5.65 59.21
C PRO A 196 -7.79 6.64 59.50
N LYS A 197 -9.02 6.16 59.68
CA LYS A 197 -10.09 6.93 60.31
C LYS A 197 -9.84 6.94 61.82
N SER A 198 -9.51 8.09 62.37
CA SER A 198 -9.50 8.33 63.83
C SER A 198 -10.95 8.29 64.35
N THR A 199 -11.19 7.50 65.39
CA THR A 199 -12.37 7.56 66.26
C THR A 199 -12.40 8.83 67.09
#